data_AF-A0A1M6MP32-F1
#
_entry.id   AF-A0A1M6MP32-F1
#
_cell.length_a   1.000
_cell.length_b   1.000
_cell.length_c   1.000
_cell.angle_alpha   90.00
_cell.angle_beta   90.00
_cell.angle_gamma   90.00
#
_symmetry.space_group_name_H-M   'P 1'
#
loop_
_entity.id
_entity.type
_entity.pdbx_description
1 polymer ?
#
loop_
_entity_poly.entity_id
_entity_poly.type
_entity_poly.pdbx_seq_one_letter_code
_entity_poly.pdbx_strand_id
1 'polypeptide(L)'
;MISTDLSGLNAERADVTVIGSGPAGITLALECARLGKSVLLLESGGNAASEEAQSLSLATICDRNTHDDMAIAVARRFGGTSNLWGARCQRLDPIDFAQRPGVVEAKWPITRDDILPFYDIACEYASCGKPVFASAIENLKLEDSVVDPCRLERFSNRPAFQTAHKESLSSSRALDVRLNATVVDFELDESGRIEKLVVATPDRKRTIIPVKTAIIACGGLESTRLLLAIQRKHPDMFGGLDGPLGRYYMGHVIGEIADIVFSTEEIDRAYDFFIDGNGSYARRRMILSDKVILDDRLLNCAFWPVVPPVSDSRHGSSILSLVYLAFAVGPIGRALVAEAIRIRHVPPGVATLPHIRNILLDIPHALAYLPGFFNRRYFAEMRLPGFFIRNPGRRYGLSYHQEQFPDPASRVQLNGEADMFGLPRLTIDLKFNRTNADALVRSHERLEEWLVQSRLGALRYRFPKEELADAVLAQASHGTHQIGTARMGLDRRTAVVDGDLRTFDSSNLYVVSSAVMPTSGQANPTLSVVALAARLAQHLASVG
;
A
#
# COMPACT_ATOMS: atom_id res chain seq x y z
N MET A 1 -24.34 -11.85 -9.07
CA MET A 1 -23.99 -13.30 -9.23
C MET A 1 -22.50 -13.39 -9.52
N ILE A 2 -21.76 -14.33 -8.91
CA ILE A 2 -20.32 -14.54 -9.19
C ILE A 2 -20.18 -15.81 -10.05
N SER A 3 -19.59 -15.69 -11.24
CA SER A 3 -19.49 -16.78 -12.21
C SER A 3 -18.13 -16.81 -12.91
N THR A 4 -17.76 -17.94 -13.50
CA THR A 4 -16.62 -18.06 -14.43
C THR A 4 -17.05 -18.16 -15.89
N ASP A 5 -18.36 -18.32 -16.14
CA ASP A 5 -18.91 -18.37 -17.49
C ASP A 5 -18.93 -16.95 -18.09
N LEU A 6 -18.57 -16.80 -19.36
CA LEU A 6 -18.62 -15.52 -20.07
C LEU A 6 -19.79 -15.44 -21.08
N SER A 7 -20.65 -16.46 -21.11
CA SER A 7 -21.83 -16.47 -21.98
C SER A 7 -22.74 -15.25 -21.74
N GLY A 8 -23.35 -14.73 -22.80
CA GLY A 8 -24.25 -13.57 -22.76
C GLY A 8 -23.57 -12.20 -22.72
N LEU A 9 -22.29 -12.11 -22.34
CA LEU A 9 -21.57 -10.84 -22.23
C LEU A 9 -21.28 -10.17 -23.59
N ASN A 10 -21.50 -10.86 -24.71
CA ASN A 10 -21.33 -10.33 -26.06
C ASN A 10 -22.54 -9.51 -26.56
N ALA A 11 -23.69 -9.58 -25.88
CA ALA A 11 -24.94 -8.97 -26.33
C ALA A 11 -25.32 -7.69 -25.56
N GLU A 12 -25.00 -7.61 -24.27
CA GLU A 12 -25.42 -6.51 -23.40
C GLU A 12 -24.26 -5.63 -22.93
N ARG A 13 -24.49 -4.31 -22.87
CA ARG A 13 -23.52 -3.36 -22.31
C ARG A 13 -23.96 -2.92 -20.92
N ALA A 14 -23.23 -3.37 -19.89
CA ALA A 14 -23.27 -2.73 -18.59
C ALA A 14 -22.91 -1.24 -18.73
N ASP A 15 -23.48 -0.40 -17.88
CA ASP A 15 -23.15 1.03 -17.84
C ASP A 15 -21.67 1.23 -17.52
N VAL A 16 -21.14 0.36 -16.64
CA VAL A 16 -19.78 0.42 -16.15
C VAL A 16 -19.13 -0.96 -16.21
N THR A 17 -17.99 -1.10 -16.88
CA THR A 17 -17.17 -2.32 -16.87
C THR A 17 -15.87 -2.06 -16.11
N VAL A 18 -15.70 -2.72 -14.96
CA VAL A 18 -14.54 -2.62 -14.07
C VAL A 18 -13.60 -3.81 -14.31
N ILE A 19 -12.33 -3.53 -14.54
CA ILE A 19 -11.29 -4.53 -14.83
C ILE A 19 -10.37 -4.62 -13.61
N GLY A 20 -10.42 -5.73 -12.89
CA GLY A 20 -9.67 -5.99 -11.66
C GLY A 20 -10.56 -5.88 -10.41
N SER A 21 -10.47 -6.87 -9.54
CA SER A 21 -11.28 -6.99 -8.31
C SER A 21 -10.49 -6.72 -7.03
N GLY A 22 -9.45 -5.88 -7.09
CA GLY A 22 -8.77 -5.39 -5.89
C GLY A 22 -9.66 -4.45 -5.04
N PRO A 23 -9.12 -3.86 -3.95
CA PRO A 23 -9.84 -2.89 -3.12
C PRO A 23 -10.54 -1.79 -3.91
N ALA A 24 -9.84 -1.21 -4.88
CA ALA A 24 -10.38 -0.15 -5.74
C ALA A 24 -11.55 -0.63 -6.60
N GLY A 25 -11.38 -1.75 -7.30
CA GLY A 25 -12.38 -2.28 -8.22
C GLY A 25 -13.64 -2.78 -7.52
N ILE A 26 -13.50 -3.48 -6.38
CA ILE A 26 -14.65 -3.90 -5.58
C ILE A 26 -15.42 -2.69 -5.04
N THR A 27 -14.71 -1.69 -4.50
CA THR A 27 -15.36 -0.47 -3.97
C THR A 27 -16.10 0.28 -5.07
N LEU A 28 -15.43 0.53 -6.22
CA LEU A 28 -16.05 1.20 -7.35
C LEU A 28 -17.29 0.45 -7.84
N ALA A 29 -17.20 -0.88 -7.99
CA ALA A 29 -18.30 -1.69 -8.48
C ALA A 29 -19.52 -1.65 -7.54
N LEU A 30 -19.28 -1.74 -6.23
CA LEU A 30 -20.35 -1.69 -5.23
C LEU A 30 -20.96 -0.28 -5.13
N GLU A 31 -20.15 0.78 -5.15
CA GLU A 31 -20.66 2.15 -5.11
C GLU A 31 -21.45 2.51 -6.37
N CYS A 32 -20.95 2.14 -7.57
CA CYS A 32 -21.70 2.33 -8.81
C CYS A 32 -23.05 1.58 -8.77
N ALA A 33 -23.07 0.34 -8.29
CA ALA A 33 -24.30 -0.43 -8.14
C ALA A 33 -25.27 0.22 -7.13
N ARG A 34 -24.74 0.72 -6.01
CA ARG A 34 -25.52 1.47 -5.00
C ARG A 34 -26.12 2.75 -5.58
N LEU A 35 -25.42 3.41 -6.50
CA LEU A 35 -25.85 4.60 -7.22
C LEU A 35 -26.71 4.28 -8.47
N GLY A 36 -27.13 3.02 -8.64
CA GLY A 36 -28.10 2.62 -9.66
C GLY A 36 -27.52 2.32 -11.04
N LYS A 37 -26.19 2.24 -11.19
CA LYS A 37 -25.55 1.84 -12.45
C LYS A 37 -25.42 0.32 -12.53
N SER A 38 -25.64 -0.25 -13.71
CA SER A 38 -25.32 -1.65 -13.98
C SER A 38 -23.80 -1.82 -14.15
N VAL A 39 -23.23 -2.83 -13.50
CA VAL A 39 -21.78 -3.03 -13.41
C VAL A 39 -21.39 -4.45 -13.81
N LEU A 40 -20.41 -4.57 -14.70
CA LEU A 40 -19.67 -5.79 -14.97
C LEU A 40 -18.28 -5.70 -14.32
N LEU A 41 -17.98 -6.58 -13.36
CA LEU A 41 -16.67 -6.66 -12.71
C LEU A 41 -15.92 -7.91 -13.20
N LEU A 42 -14.80 -7.68 -13.91
CA LEU A 42 -13.95 -8.74 -14.45
C LEU A 42 -12.72 -8.94 -13.58
N GLU A 43 -12.43 -10.18 -13.20
CA GLU A 43 -11.21 -10.56 -12.49
C GLU A 43 -10.47 -11.63 -13.27
N SER A 44 -9.16 -11.43 -13.48
CA SER A 44 -8.33 -12.36 -14.23
C SER A 44 -8.07 -13.67 -13.48
N GLY A 45 -8.01 -13.64 -12.14
CA GLY A 45 -7.85 -14.82 -11.31
C GLY A 45 -9.16 -15.47 -10.84
N GLY A 46 -9.02 -16.58 -10.12
CA GLY A 46 -10.14 -17.29 -9.49
C GLY A 46 -10.40 -16.84 -8.05
N ASN A 47 -11.25 -17.59 -7.34
CA ASN A 47 -11.52 -17.38 -5.91
C ASN A 47 -10.30 -17.64 -5.00
N ALA A 48 -9.43 -18.56 -5.41
CA ALA A 48 -8.21 -18.93 -4.70
C ALA A 48 -6.97 -18.48 -5.48
N ALA A 49 -5.82 -18.48 -4.81
CA ALA A 49 -4.54 -18.29 -5.49
C ALA A 49 -4.28 -19.47 -6.45
N SER A 50 -3.78 -19.16 -7.65
CA SER A 50 -3.36 -20.13 -8.67
C SER A 50 -2.02 -19.69 -9.22
N GLU A 51 -1.11 -20.65 -9.40
CA GLU A 51 0.21 -20.40 -9.98
C GLU A 51 0.08 -19.96 -11.44
N GLU A 52 -0.84 -20.59 -12.20
CA GLU A 52 -1.12 -20.26 -13.59
C GLU A 52 -1.59 -18.80 -13.71
N ALA A 53 -2.58 -18.40 -12.89
CA ALA A 53 -3.07 -17.01 -12.88
C ALA A 53 -1.96 -16.04 -12.45
N GLN A 54 -1.21 -16.36 -11.39
CA GLN A 54 -0.14 -15.50 -10.89
C GLN A 54 0.98 -15.32 -11.93
N SER A 55 1.27 -16.36 -12.73
CA SER A 55 2.33 -16.34 -13.76
C SER A 55 2.10 -15.27 -14.85
N LEU A 56 0.86 -14.83 -15.04
CA LEU A 56 0.50 -13.75 -15.96
C LEU A 56 1.07 -12.38 -15.55
N SER A 57 1.46 -12.22 -14.29
CA SER A 57 2.00 -10.97 -13.73
C SER A 57 3.53 -11.02 -13.56
N LEU A 58 4.18 -12.06 -14.09
CA LEU A 58 5.64 -12.15 -14.07
C LEU A 58 6.25 -11.00 -14.89
N ALA A 59 7.32 -10.43 -14.36
CA ALA A 59 8.02 -9.30 -14.94
C ALA A 59 9.53 -9.47 -14.81
N THR A 60 10.27 -8.82 -15.70
CA THR A 60 11.73 -8.69 -15.59
C THR A 60 12.05 -7.54 -14.66
N ILE A 61 12.64 -7.82 -13.50
CA ILE A 61 13.11 -6.80 -12.56
C ILE A 61 14.59 -6.48 -12.86
N CYS A 62 14.89 -5.24 -13.23
CA CYS A 62 16.24 -4.81 -13.60
C CYS A 62 17.23 -4.92 -12.44
N ASP A 63 16.84 -4.47 -11.25
CA ASP A 63 17.61 -4.63 -10.02
C ASP A 63 16.75 -5.25 -8.92
N ARG A 64 17.02 -6.52 -8.60
CA ARG A 64 16.28 -7.29 -7.59
C ARG A 64 16.45 -6.75 -6.16
N ASN A 65 17.43 -5.88 -5.92
CA ASN A 65 17.60 -5.23 -4.61
C ASN A 65 16.65 -4.05 -4.42
N THR A 66 16.02 -3.56 -5.49
CA THR A 66 15.18 -2.35 -5.46
C THR A 66 13.68 -2.65 -5.51
N HIS A 67 13.29 -3.89 -5.77
CA HIS A 67 11.88 -4.24 -5.94
C HIS A 67 11.59 -5.67 -5.47
N ASP A 68 10.52 -5.82 -4.69
CA ASP A 68 9.99 -7.12 -4.29
C ASP A 68 9.63 -8.00 -5.50
N ASP A 69 9.66 -9.33 -5.34
CA ASP A 69 9.18 -10.20 -6.40
C ASP A 69 7.69 -9.94 -6.71
N MET A 70 7.28 -10.06 -7.98
CA MET A 70 5.90 -9.86 -8.41
C MET A 70 4.91 -10.83 -7.74
N ALA A 71 5.36 -12.01 -7.30
CA ALA A 71 4.56 -12.94 -6.52
C ALA A 71 4.18 -12.40 -5.12
N ILE A 72 4.92 -11.41 -4.62
CA ILE A 72 4.66 -10.72 -3.35
C ILE A 72 3.92 -9.41 -3.62
N ALA A 73 4.32 -8.68 -4.67
CA ALA A 73 3.81 -7.34 -4.98
C ALA A 73 2.41 -7.33 -5.64
N VAL A 74 2.01 -8.41 -6.32
CA VAL A 74 0.73 -8.53 -7.02
C VAL A 74 0.02 -9.81 -6.58
N ALA A 75 -1.30 -9.76 -6.47
CA ALA A 75 -2.14 -10.94 -6.25
C ALA A 75 -3.20 -11.03 -7.33
N ARG A 76 -3.08 -12.04 -8.20
CA ARG A 76 -4.02 -12.27 -9.30
C ARG A 76 -5.11 -13.25 -8.91
N ARG A 77 -6.06 -12.76 -8.11
CA ARG A 77 -7.20 -13.52 -7.56
C ARG A 77 -8.29 -12.56 -7.11
N PHE A 78 -9.49 -13.08 -6.87
CA PHE A 78 -10.60 -12.31 -6.36
C PHE A 78 -10.24 -11.59 -5.04
N GLY A 79 -10.43 -10.27 -5.01
CA GLY A 79 -10.01 -9.40 -3.89
C GLY A 79 -8.59 -8.83 -4.01
N GLY A 80 -7.80 -9.27 -4.98
CA GLY A 80 -6.46 -8.77 -5.25
C GLY A 80 -5.52 -8.81 -4.04
N THR A 81 -4.70 -7.76 -3.91
CA THR A 81 -3.67 -7.64 -2.85
C THR A 81 -4.25 -7.45 -1.44
N SER A 82 -5.57 -7.24 -1.30
CA SER A 82 -6.24 -7.25 0.02
C SER A 82 -6.15 -8.60 0.74
N ASN A 83 -5.77 -9.65 0.02
CA ASN A 83 -5.48 -10.95 0.60
C ASN A 83 -4.04 -11.11 1.14
N LEU A 84 -3.15 -10.16 0.84
CA LEU A 84 -1.71 -10.22 1.20
C LEU A 84 -1.27 -9.07 2.10
N TRP A 85 -2.00 -7.95 2.09
CA TRP A 85 -1.61 -6.72 2.78
C TRP A 85 -1.66 -6.79 4.31
N GLY A 86 -0.96 -5.86 4.96
CA GLY A 86 -0.91 -5.71 6.42
C GLY A 86 -2.10 -4.97 7.05
N ALA A 87 -3.21 -4.77 6.31
CA ALA A 87 -4.45 -4.13 6.80
C ALA A 87 -4.33 -2.67 7.30
N ARG A 88 -3.17 -2.02 7.11
CA ARG A 88 -2.91 -0.63 7.54
C ARG A 88 -3.71 0.35 6.67
N CYS A 89 -4.50 1.19 7.32
CA CYS A 89 -5.34 2.20 6.72
C CYS A 89 -4.89 3.58 7.18
N GLN A 90 -4.43 4.39 6.24
CA GLN A 90 -3.85 5.71 6.49
C GLN A 90 -4.37 6.70 5.44
N ARG A 91 -4.58 7.94 5.87
CA ARG A 91 -5.00 9.05 5.00
C ARG A 91 -3.77 9.75 4.45
N LEU A 92 -3.86 10.28 3.23
CA LEU A 92 -2.87 11.25 2.73
C LEU A 92 -2.86 12.51 3.60
N ASP A 93 -1.67 13.06 3.76
CA ASP A 93 -1.41 14.26 4.54
C ASP A 93 -1.66 15.52 3.71
N PRO A 94 -1.96 16.68 4.32
CA PRO A 94 -2.14 17.92 3.57
C PRO A 94 -0.93 18.25 2.68
N ILE A 95 0.29 17.97 3.16
CA ILE A 95 1.53 18.18 2.40
C ILE A 95 1.62 17.34 1.11
N ASP A 96 0.92 16.20 1.02
CA ASP A 96 0.95 15.35 -0.17
C ASP A 96 0.29 16.05 -1.38
N PHE A 97 -0.65 16.98 -1.13
CA PHE A 97 -1.31 17.80 -2.16
C PHE A 97 -0.62 19.16 -2.39
N ALA A 98 0.35 19.52 -1.54
CA ALA A 98 1.02 20.82 -1.62
C ALA A 98 2.02 20.86 -2.77
N GLN A 99 2.15 22.03 -3.41
CA GLN A 99 3.21 22.26 -4.39
C GLN A 99 4.55 22.38 -3.66
N ARG A 100 5.46 21.44 -3.93
CA ARG A 100 6.79 21.38 -3.32
C ARG A 100 7.87 21.52 -4.40
N PRO A 101 8.37 22.75 -4.65
CA PRO A 101 9.36 23.01 -5.69
C PRO A 101 10.60 22.13 -5.53
N GLY A 102 11.00 21.45 -6.61
CA GLY A 102 12.14 20.52 -6.60
C GLY A 102 11.84 19.13 -6.02
N VAL A 103 10.62 18.88 -5.53
CA VAL A 103 10.16 17.56 -5.06
C VAL A 103 9.21 16.93 -6.07
N VAL A 104 8.24 17.69 -6.60
CA VAL A 104 7.22 17.15 -7.50
C VAL A 104 6.97 18.14 -8.62
N GLU A 105 7.30 17.76 -9.86
CA GLU A 105 6.91 18.55 -11.04
C GLU A 105 5.42 18.38 -11.36
N ALA A 106 4.87 17.20 -11.07
CA ALA A 106 3.47 16.88 -11.27
C ALA A 106 2.58 17.47 -10.16
N LYS A 107 1.60 18.29 -10.54
CA LYS A 107 0.62 18.84 -9.61
C LYS A 107 -0.56 17.89 -9.48
N TRP A 108 -1.03 17.67 -8.25
CA TRP A 108 -2.35 17.09 -8.05
C TRP A 108 -3.40 18.00 -8.70
N PRO A 109 -4.24 17.48 -9.64
CA PRO A 109 -5.34 18.22 -10.25
C PRO A 109 -6.57 18.31 -9.33
N ILE A 110 -6.51 17.67 -8.16
CA ILE A 110 -7.50 17.70 -7.09
C ILE A 110 -6.82 18.16 -5.80
N THR A 111 -7.59 18.76 -4.91
CA THR A 111 -7.15 19.18 -3.58
C THR A 111 -7.45 18.11 -2.53
N ARG A 112 -6.92 18.31 -1.33
CA ARG A 112 -7.30 17.50 -0.16
C ARG A 112 -8.82 17.52 0.06
N ASP A 113 -9.46 18.67 -0.11
CA ASP A 113 -10.87 18.84 0.21
C ASP A 113 -11.78 18.14 -0.82
N ASP A 114 -11.29 17.90 -2.05
CA ASP A 114 -11.99 17.13 -3.08
C ASP A 114 -12.07 15.62 -2.76
N ILE A 115 -11.09 15.09 -2.00
CA ILE A 115 -11.05 13.67 -1.63
C ILE A 115 -11.51 13.41 -0.18
N LEU A 116 -11.44 14.42 0.70
CA LEU A 116 -11.72 14.28 2.12
C LEU A 116 -13.09 13.65 2.43
N PRO A 117 -14.21 14.03 1.78
CA PRO A 117 -15.53 13.45 2.03
C PRO A 117 -15.62 11.95 1.72
N PHE A 118 -14.73 11.45 0.86
CA PHE A 118 -14.76 10.05 0.43
C PHE A 118 -14.03 9.11 1.40
N TYR A 119 -13.34 9.64 2.41
CA TYR A 119 -12.73 8.80 3.43
C TYR A 119 -13.74 8.16 4.38
N ASP A 120 -14.94 8.73 4.56
CA ASP A 120 -16.04 8.04 5.27
C ASP A 120 -16.38 6.73 4.57
N ILE A 121 -16.67 6.81 3.26
CA ILE A 121 -16.98 5.65 2.40
C ILE A 121 -15.78 4.69 2.36
N ALA A 122 -14.56 5.22 2.21
CA ALA A 122 -13.37 4.38 2.14
C ALA A 122 -13.11 3.60 3.43
N CYS A 123 -13.34 4.21 4.60
CA CYS A 123 -13.16 3.51 5.87
C CYS A 123 -14.24 2.46 6.12
N GLU A 124 -15.46 2.68 5.63
CA GLU A 124 -16.53 1.68 5.62
C GLU A 124 -16.12 0.45 4.77
N TYR A 125 -15.74 0.67 3.50
CA TYR A 125 -15.31 -0.43 2.63
C TYR A 125 -14.04 -1.14 3.13
N ALA A 126 -13.07 -0.39 3.66
CA ALA A 126 -11.88 -0.96 4.26
C ALA A 126 -12.15 -1.61 5.64
N SER A 127 -13.36 -1.49 6.19
CA SER A 127 -13.72 -2.00 7.52
C SER A 127 -12.75 -1.53 8.61
N CYS A 128 -12.35 -0.26 8.58
CA CYS A 128 -11.33 0.30 9.47
C CYS A 128 -11.85 1.39 10.41
N GLY A 129 -13.16 1.47 10.63
CA GLY A 129 -13.79 2.38 11.60
C GLY A 129 -14.16 3.74 11.01
N LYS A 130 -14.33 4.76 11.86
CA LYS A 130 -14.58 6.15 11.42
C LYS A 130 -13.28 6.80 10.92
N PRO A 131 -13.33 7.78 10.00
CA PRO A 131 -12.13 8.38 9.40
C PRO A 131 -11.42 9.40 10.32
N VAL A 132 -11.13 9.02 11.56
CA VAL A 132 -10.40 9.83 12.53
C VAL A 132 -8.94 9.39 12.55
N PHE A 133 -8.04 10.19 11.98
CA PHE A 133 -6.61 9.86 11.78
C PHE A 133 -5.64 10.69 12.64
N ALA A 134 -6.15 11.31 13.70
CA ALA A 134 -5.35 12.01 14.70
C ALA A 134 -6.04 11.92 16.06
N SER A 135 -5.25 11.75 17.12
CA SER A 135 -5.73 11.82 18.51
C SER A 135 -4.63 12.29 19.43
N ALA A 136 -4.95 13.27 20.27
CA ALA A 136 -4.02 13.84 21.24
C ALA A 136 -3.44 12.75 22.16
N ILE A 137 -2.22 12.99 22.62
CA ILE A 137 -1.63 12.21 23.71
C ILE A 137 -2.02 12.90 25.01
N GLU A 138 -2.66 12.15 25.92
CA GLU A 138 -3.09 12.68 27.20
C GLU A 138 -1.90 13.26 27.98
N ASN A 139 -2.08 14.44 28.56
CA ASN A 139 -1.06 15.16 29.33
C ASN A 139 0.21 15.58 28.57
N LEU A 140 0.25 15.40 27.24
CA LEU A 140 1.32 15.94 26.41
C LEU A 140 0.88 17.26 25.78
N LYS A 141 1.50 18.36 26.22
CA LYS A 141 1.35 19.69 25.61
C LYS A 141 2.64 20.05 24.90
N LEU A 142 2.56 20.27 23.59
CA LEU A 142 3.68 20.74 22.77
C LEU A 142 3.28 22.08 22.17
N GLU A 143 4.07 23.11 22.44
CA GLU A 143 3.92 24.43 21.83
C GLU A 143 4.65 24.38 20.47
N ASP A 144 3.90 24.44 19.37
CA ASP A 144 4.34 24.33 17.97
C ASP A 144 5.39 23.23 17.69
N SER A 145 4.90 22.03 17.41
CA SER A 145 5.74 20.84 17.31
C SER A 145 6.36 20.64 15.93
N VAL A 146 7.70 20.57 15.89
CA VAL A 146 8.51 20.09 14.74
C VAL A 146 7.97 18.76 14.19
N VAL A 147 7.49 17.89 15.08
CA VAL A 147 6.92 16.57 14.80
C VAL A 147 5.49 16.52 15.32
N ASP A 148 4.53 16.04 14.53
CA ASP A 148 3.20 15.65 15.00
C ASP A 148 3.23 14.20 15.54
N PRO A 149 3.08 13.99 16.86
CA PRO A 149 3.06 12.66 17.47
C PRO A 149 1.64 12.07 17.56
N CYS A 150 0.62 12.80 17.12
CA CYS A 150 -0.78 12.47 17.32
C CYS A 150 -1.38 11.71 16.13
N ARG A 151 -0.63 11.54 15.04
CA ARG A 151 -1.12 10.91 13.80
C ARG A 151 -1.42 9.45 14.03
N LEU A 152 -2.61 9.03 13.60
CA LEU A 152 -3.08 7.66 13.73
C LEU A 152 -3.03 6.94 12.39
N GLU A 153 -2.65 5.68 12.46
CA GLU A 153 -3.07 4.68 11.50
C GLU A 153 -4.17 3.81 12.10
N ARG A 154 -5.08 3.35 11.24
CA ARG A 154 -6.15 2.42 11.59
C ARG A 154 -5.92 1.07 10.94
N PHE A 155 -6.60 0.05 11.42
CA PHE A 155 -6.46 -1.31 10.90
C PHE A 155 -7.80 -1.86 10.45
N SER A 156 -7.81 -2.51 9.29
CA SER A 156 -8.99 -3.21 8.78
C SER A 156 -9.34 -4.38 9.69
N ASN A 157 -10.61 -4.43 10.12
CA ASN A 157 -11.17 -5.55 10.87
C ASN A 157 -11.45 -6.77 9.97
N ARG A 158 -11.65 -6.54 8.67
CA ARG A 158 -11.92 -7.56 7.65
C ARG A 158 -11.08 -7.28 6.39
N PRO A 159 -9.77 -7.62 6.43
CA PRO A 159 -8.81 -7.15 5.43
C PRO A 159 -9.04 -7.68 4.01
N ALA A 160 -9.58 -8.89 3.85
CA ALA A 160 -9.86 -9.47 2.53
C ALA A 160 -11.19 -8.90 1.99
N PHE A 161 -11.13 -7.98 1.02
CA PHE A 161 -12.29 -7.22 0.56
C PHE A 161 -13.39 -8.10 -0.03
N GLN A 162 -13.02 -9.14 -0.78
CA GLN A 162 -13.98 -10.08 -1.36
C GLN A 162 -14.70 -10.91 -0.30
N THR A 163 -14.08 -11.13 0.87
CA THR A 163 -14.72 -11.77 2.02
C THR A 163 -15.56 -10.77 2.80
N ALA A 164 -15.03 -9.56 3.04
CA ALA A 164 -15.72 -8.50 3.76
C ALA A 164 -17.05 -8.10 3.10
N HIS A 165 -17.09 -8.11 1.76
CA HIS A 165 -18.22 -7.65 0.94
C HIS A 165 -18.94 -8.78 0.20
N LYS A 166 -18.70 -10.05 0.59
CA LYS A 166 -19.22 -11.24 -0.12
C LYS A 166 -20.72 -11.19 -0.36
N GLU A 167 -21.49 -10.79 0.66
CA GLU A 167 -22.95 -10.72 0.60
C GLU A 167 -23.41 -9.69 -0.46
N SER A 168 -22.89 -8.47 -0.40
CA SER A 168 -23.18 -7.39 -1.35
C SER A 168 -22.78 -7.77 -2.79
N LEU A 169 -21.60 -8.39 -2.95
CA LEU A 169 -21.08 -8.86 -4.24
C LEU A 169 -21.94 -9.98 -4.86
N SER A 170 -22.59 -10.80 -4.03
CA SER A 170 -23.37 -11.95 -4.49
C SER A 170 -24.85 -11.63 -4.70
N SER A 171 -25.40 -10.72 -3.89
CA SER A 171 -26.84 -10.43 -3.84
C SER A 171 -27.29 -9.27 -4.72
N SER A 172 -26.39 -8.35 -5.09
CA SER A 172 -26.73 -7.22 -5.96
C SER A 172 -27.15 -7.68 -7.35
N ARG A 173 -28.33 -7.24 -7.81
CA ARG A 173 -28.83 -7.47 -9.18
C ARG A 173 -28.19 -6.56 -10.21
N ALA A 174 -27.65 -5.42 -9.77
CA ALA A 174 -26.96 -4.47 -10.64
C ALA A 174 -25.49 -4.85 -10.88
N LEU A 175 -24.98 -5.91 -10.23
CA LEU A 175 -23.58 -6.33 -10.31
C LEU A 175 -23.45 -7.77 -10.84
N ASP A 176 -22.71 -7.88 -11.94
CA ASP A 176 -22.26 -9.14 -12.50
C ASP A 176 -20.74 -9.30 -12.32
N VAL A 177 -20.30 -10.36 -11.64
CA VAL A 177 -18.88 -10.60 -11.33
C VAL A 177 -18.40 -11.83 -12.09
N ARG A 178 -17.37 -11.66 -12.92
CA ARG A 178 -16.80 -12.73 -13.74
C ARG A 178 -15.34 -12.97 -13.38
N LEU A 179 -15.07 -14.16 -12.86
CA LEU A 179 -13.72 -14.62 -12.48
C LEU A 179 -13.07 -15.39 -13.64
N ASN A 180 -11.76 -15.56 -13.58
CA ASN A 180 -10.96 -16.15 -14.66
C ASN A 180 -11.15 -15.44 -16.02
N ALA A 181 -11.47 -14.14 -15.97
CA ALA A 181 -11.80 -13.28 -17.09
C ALA A 181 -10.67 -12.28 -17.30
N THR A 182 -9.68 -12.66 -18.11
CA THR A 182 -8.48 -11.84 -18.32
C THR A 182 -8.68 -10.87 -19.47
N VAL A 183 -8.78 -9.57 -19.23
CA VAL A 183 -8.73 -8.59 -20.31
C VAL A 183 -7.33 -8.57 -20.92
N VAL A 184 -7.23 -8.80 -22.23
CA VAL A 184 -5.97 -8.89 -22.97
C VAL A 184 -5.85 -7.86 -24.07
N ASP A 185 -6.94 -7.15 -24.40
CA ASP A 185 -6.95 -6.17 -25.47
C ASP A 185 -8.13 -5.20 -25.36
N PHE A 186 -8.00 -4.06 -26.04
CA PHE A 186 -9.02 -3.01 -26.14
C PHE A 186 -9.20 -2.68 -27.63
N GLU A 187 -10.44 -2.73 -28.13
CA GLU A 187 -10.80 -2.25 -29.47
C GLU A 187 -11.30 -0.81 -29.36
N LEU A 188 -10.63 0.11 -30.06
CA LEU A 188 -10.90 1.54 -30.07
C LEU A 188 -11.54 1.96 -31.40
N ASP A 189 -12.43 2.95 -31.36
CA ASP A 189 -12.87 3.66 -32.57
C ASP A 189 -11.88 4.75 -33.00
N GLU A 190 -12.16 5.44 -34.11
CA GLU A 190 -11.33 6.52 -34.66
C GLU A 190 -11.15 7.71 -33.71
N SER A 191 -12.06 7.89 -32.73
CA SER A 191 -11.99 8.94 -31.72
C SER A 191 -11.15 8.56 -30.50
N GLY A 192 -10.64 7.32 -30.45
CA GLY A 192 -9.94 6.77 -29.29
C GLY A 192 -10.86 6.25 -28.18
N ARG A 193 -12.17 6.20 -28.42
CA ARG A 193 -13.14 5.67 -27.46
C ARG A 193 -13.09 4.14 -27.46
N ILE A 194 -13.16 3.52 -26.28
CA ILE A 194 -13.17 2.05 -26.16
C ILE A 194 -14.54 1.52 -26.56
N GLU A 195 -14.61 0.71 -27.61
CA GLU A 195 -15.85 0.06 -28.05
C GLU A 195 -16.03 -1.32 -27.41
N LYS A 196 -14.95 -2.10 -27.34
CA LYS A 196 -14.97 -3.49 -26.88
C LYS A 196 -13.71 -3.88 -26.13
N LEU A 197 -13.84 -4.87 -25.24
CA LEU A 197 -12.75 -5.55 -24.56
C LEU A 197 -12.60 -6.95 -25.12
N VAL A 198 -11.36 -7.40 -25.32
CA VAL A 198 -11.08 -8.82 -25.60
C VAL A 198 -10.70 -9.50 -24.29
N VAL A 199 -11.47 -10.50 -23.91
CA VAL A 199 -11.33 -11.24 -22.65
C VAL A 199 -10.94 -12.68 -22.94
N ALA A 200 -9.84 -13.13 -22.36
CA ALA A 200 -9.35 -14.50 -22.44
C ALA A 200 -9.65 -15.29 -21.16
N THR A 201 -10.05 -16.54 -21.33
CA THR A 201 -10.23 -17.52 -20.25
C THR A 201 -9.03 -18.48 -20.16
N PRO A 202 -8.85 -19.24 -19.06
CA PRO A 202 -7.71 -20.15 -18.88
C PRO A 202 -7.56 -21.20 -19.99
N ASP A 203 -8.66 -21.61 -20.62
CA ASP A 203 -8.68 -22.50 -21.80
C ASP A 203 -8.31 -21.79 -23.12
N ARG A 204 -7.82 -20.55 -23.04
CA ARG A 204 -7.38 -19.67 -24.14
C ARG A 204 -8.49 -19.28 -25.13
N LYS A 205 -9.76 -19.52 -24.78
CA LYS A 205 -10.87 -18.95 -25.55
C LYS A 205 -10.92 -17.45 -25.34
N ARG A 206 -11.31 -16.73 -26.39
CA ARG A 206 -11.47 -15.28 -26.38
C ARG A 206 -12.92 -14.92 -26.59
N THR A 207 -13.43 -14.02 -25.76
CA THR A 207 -14.76 -13.42 -25.86
C THR A 207 -14.59 -11.92 -26.03
N ILE A 208 -15.38 -11.34 -26.92
CA ILE A 208 -15.41 -9.90 -27.15
C ILE A 208 -16.62 -9.33 -26.41
N ILE A 209 -16.37 -8.35 -25.53
CA ILE A 209 -17.39 -7.74 -24.68
C ILE A 209 -17.53 -6.26 -25.07
N PRO A 210 -18.69 -5.81 -25.56
CA PRO A 210 -18.93 -4.40 -25.84
C PRO A 210 -19.01 -3.60 -24.54
N VAL A 211 -18.48 -2.36 -24.52
CA VAL A 211 -18.44 -1.53 -23.31
C VAL A 211 -19.01 -0.13 -23.53
N LYS A 212 -19.70 0.42 -22.51
CA LYS A 212 -20.12 1.83 -22.47
C LYS A 212 -19.01 2.68 -21.85
N THR A 213 -18.58 2.32 -20.65
CA THR A 213 -17.46 2.89 -19.90
C THR A 213 -16.56 1.78 -19.38
N ALA A 214 -15.25 1.91 -19.58
CA ALA A 214 -14.25 0.96 -19.11
C ALA A 214 -13.41 1.59 -17.98
N ILE A 215 -13.21 0.84 -16.90
CA ILE A 215 -12.31 1.24 -15.82
C ILE A 215 -11.24 0.19 -15.60
N ILE A 216 -9.98 0.62 -15.63
CA ILE A 216 -8.83 -0.20 -15.26
C ILE A 216 -8.56 -0.02 -13.75
N ALA A 217 -8.65 -1.10 -13.00
CA ALA A 217 -8.48 -1.17 -11.54
C ALA A 217 -7.59 -2.36 -11.11
N CYS A 218 -6.54 -2.64 -11.90
CA CYS A 218 -5.70 -3.84 -11.76
C CYS A 218 -4.52 -3.69 -10.79
N GLY A 219 -4.47 -2.63 -9.97
CA GLY A 219 -3.27 -2.26 -9.19
C GLY A 219 -2.26 -1.46 -10.01
N GLY A 220 -1.13 -1.05 -9.42
CA GLY A 220 -0.23 -0.08 -10.06
C GLY A 220 0.38 -0.60 -11.37
N LEU A 221 1.05 -1.75 -11.29
CA LEU A 221 1.79 -2.31 -12.41
C LEU A 221 0.89 -2.91 -13.49
N GLU A 222 -0.08 -3.75 -13.16
CA GLU A 222 -0.95 -4.37 -14.17
C GLU A 222 -1.88 -3.34 -14.85
N SER A 223 -2.31 -2.27 -14.16
CA SER A 223 -3.04 -1.18 -14.83
C SER A 223 -2.15 -0.48 -15.85
N THR A 224 -0.89 -0.24 -15.49
CA THR A 224 0.10 0.36 -16.40
C THR A 224 0.41 -0.57 -17.56
N ARG A 225 0.50 -1.88 -17.33
CA ARG A 225 0.73 -2.89 -18.39
C ARG A 225 -0.36 -2.86 -19.44
N LEU A 226 -1.63 -2.78 -19.04
CA LEU A 226 -2.76 -2.67 -19.96
C LEU A 226 -2.72 -1.36 -20.77
N LEU A 227 -2.42 -0.23 -20.12
CA LEU A 227 -2.28 1.06 -20.82
C LEU A 227 -1.11 1.05 -21.82
N LEU A 228 0.04 0.49 -21.44
CA LEU A 228 1.19 0.35 -22.34
C LEU A 228 0.86 -0.59 -23.52
N ALA A 229 0.02 -1.61 -23.32
CA ALA A 229 -0.42 -2.49 -24.38
C ALA A 229 -1.34 -1.77 -25.38
N ILE A 230 -2.20 -0.87 -24.91
CA ILE A 230 -2.97 0.05 -25.77
C ILE A 230 -2.00 0.97 -26.52
N GLN A 231 -1.06 1.63 -25.84
CA GLN A 231 -0.09 2.55 -26.44
C GLN A 231 0.77 1.87 -27.52
N ARG A 232 1.14 0.61 -27.33
CA ARG A 232 1.89 -0.16 -28.33
C ARG A 232 1.17 -0.22 -29.68
N LYS A 233 -0.17 -0.24 -29.68
CA LYS A 233 -1.00 -0.24 -30.91
C LYS A 233 -1.37 1.17 -31.37
N HIS A 234 -1.43 2.12 -30.43
CA HIS A 234 -1.77 3.52 -30.66
C HIS A 234 -0.67 4.42 -30.06
N PRO A 235 0.49 4.57 -30.75
CA PRO A 235 1.70 5.18 -30.18
C PRO A 235 1.54 6.62 -29.67
N ASP A 236 0.55 7.36 -30.17
CA ASP A 236 0.30 8.76 -29.81
C ASP A 236 -0.55 8.94 -28.54
N MET A 237 -1.17 7.88 -28.03
CA MET A 237 -1.95 7.92 -26.80
C MET A 237 -1.06 8.08 -25.56
N PHE A 238 -1.64 8.63 -24.49
CA PHE A 238 -1.03 8.83 -23.18
C PHE A 238 0.23 9.70 -23.24
N GLY A 239 0.17 10.75 -24.05
CA GLY A 239 1.27 11.69 -24.26
C GLY A 239 2.36 11.22 -25.23
N GLY A 240 2.16 10.09 -25.91
CA GLY A 240 3.12 9.52 -26.86
C GLY A 240 4.19 8.65 -26.19
N LEU A 241 5.09 8.07 -27.00
CA LEU A 241 6.18 7.20 -26.52
C LEU A 241 7.17 7.89 -25.56
N ASP A 242 7.34 9.21 -25.71
CA ASP A 242 8.13 10.05 -24.81
C ASP A 242 7.30 10.64 -23.66
N GLY A 243 6.02 10.31 -23.61
CA GLY A 243 5.06 10.78 -22.62
C GLY A 243 5.25 10.20 -21.21
N PRO A 244 4.33 10.52 -20.30
CA PRO A 244 4.42 10.18 -18.88
C PRO A 244 4.15 8.71 -18.56
N LEU A 245 3.47 7.97 -19.44
CA LEU A 245 3.06 6.59 -19.16
C LEU A 245 4.26 5.67 -18.87
N GLY A 246 4.19 4.93 -17.77
CA GLY A 246 5.22 4.02 -17.29
C GLY A 246 6.40 4.71 -16.60
N ARG A 247 6.51 6.04 -16.61
CA ARG A 247 7.60 6.78 -15.94
C ARG A 247 7.21 7.16 -14.52
N TYR A 248 8.18 7.65 -13.74
CA TYR A 248 7.97 8.14 -12.36
C TYR A 248 7.44 7.06 -11.43
N TYR A 249 7.90 5.83 -11.64
CA TYR A 249 7.55 4.73 -10.78
C TYR A 249 8.11 4.97 -9.38
N MET A 250 7.22 5.02 -8.39
CA MET A 250 7.55 5.25 -6.99
C MET A 250 7.08 4.07 -6.14
N GLY A 251 7.93 3.74 -5.17
CA GLY A 251 7.59 2.93 -4.01
C GLY A 251 7.60 3.78 -2.75
N HIS A 252 8.21 3.24 -1.70
CA HIS A 252 8.55 3.99 -0.49
C HIS A 252 9.94 3.60 -0.03
N VAL A 253 10.65 4.53 0.60
CA VAL A 253 11.88 4.18 1.31
C VAL A 253 11.48 3.71 2.70
N ILE A 254 11.69 2.42 2.97
CA ILE A 254 11.30 1.76 4.23
C ILE A 254 12.49 1.09 4.87
N GLY A 255 12.46 0.93 6.19
CA GLY A 255 13.54 0.27 6.91
C GLY A 255 13.67 0.72 8.35
N GLU A 256 14.82 0.42 8.93
CA GLU A 256 15.18 0.73 10.31
C GLU A 256 16.69 1.01 10.41
N ILE A 257 17.07 2.26 10.66
CA ILE A 257 18.49 2.66 10.87
C ILE A 257 18.78 3.12 12.29
N ALA A 258 17.76 3.21 13.14
CA ALA A 258 17.88 3.64 14.53
C ALA A 258 16.92 2.84 15.42
N ASP A 259 17.21 2.86 16.71
CA ASP A 259 16.27 2.55 17.76
C ASP A 259 15.79 3.84 18.42
N ILE A 260 14.55 3.86 18.92
CA ILE A 260 14.00 4.91 19.77
C ILE A 260 13.95 4.44 21.21
N VAL A 261 14.33 5.32 22.14
CA VAL A 261 14.22 5.11 23.59
C VAL A 261 13.31 6.16 24.18
N PHE A 262 12.19 5.76 24.77
CA PHE A 262 11.23 6.67 25.40
C PHE A 262 11.61 7.03 26.84
N SER A 263 11.43 8.29 27.21
CA SER A 263 11.81 8.83 28.53
C SER A 263 10.86 8.43 29.66
N THR A 264 9.57 8.23 29.37
CA THR A 264 8.54 7.97 30.38
C THR A 264 7.64 6.80 29.98
N GLU A 265 6.90 6.24 30.95
CA GLU A 265 5.94 5.15 30.66
C GLU A 265 4.71 5.67 29.90
N GLU A 266 4.32 6.92 30.13
CA GLU A 266 3.16 7.55 29.48
C GLU A 266 3.38 7.65 27.96
N ILE A 267 4.54 8.16 27.53
CA ILE A 267 4.86 8.26 26.11
C ILE A 267 5.09 6.87 25.48
N ASP A 268 5.70 5.94 26.21
CA ASP A 268 5.85 4.54 25.79
C ASP A 268 4.49 3.87 25.53
N ARG A 269 3.53 4.05 26.43
CA ARG A 269 2.16 3.53 26.30
C ARG A 269 1.40 4.18 25.14
N ALA A 270 1.69 5.45 24.82
CA ALA A 270 0.98 6.18 23.77
C ALA A 270 1.16 5.59 22.36
N TYR A 271 2.24 4.84 22.10
CA TYR A 271 2.55 4.21 20.81
C TYR A 271 2.21 2.71 20.74
N ASP A 272 1.55 2.17 21.76
CA ASP A 272 0.97 0.82 21.74
C ASP A 272 -0.31 0.81 20.87
N PHE A 273 -0.83 -0.39 20.57
CA PHE A 273 -2.13 -0.56 19.95
C PHE A 273 -3.24 -0.23 20.96
N PHE A 274 -4.22 0.57 20.53
CA PHE A 274 -5.39 0.92 21.35
C PHE A 274 -6.67 0.97 20.52
N ILE A 275 -7.81 1.06 21.19
CA ILE A 275 -9.14 1.24 20.58
C ILE A 275 -9.71 2.55 21.15
N ASP A 276 -10.16 3.44 20.27
CA ASP A 276 -10.53 4.83 20.61
C ASP A 276 -12.01 5.14 20.37
N GLY A 277 -12.88 4.13 20.42
CA GLY A 277 -14.33 4.26 20.19
C GLY A 277 -14.72 4.46 18.72
N ASN A 278 -13.76 4.57 17.81
CA ASN A 278 -14.01 4.76 16.38
C ASN A 278 -14.11 3.44 15.59
N GLY A 279 -14.17 2.28 16.27
CA GLY A 279 -14.54 1.01 15.63
C GLY A 279 -13.40 0.23 14.98
N SER A 280 -12.14 0.55 15.27
CA SER A 280 -10.97 -0.24 14.86
C SER A 280 -9.82 -0.06 15.84
N TYR A 281 -8.83 -0.97 15.78
CA TYR A 281 -7.54 -0.68 16.39
C TYR A 281 -6.92 0.54 15.71
N ALA A 282 -6.29 1.37 16.53
CA ALA A 282 -5.48 2.50 16.12
C ALA A 282 -4.07 2.39 16.71
N ARG A 283 -3.13 3.05 16.04
CA ARG A 283 -1.76 3.19 16.52
C ARG A 283 -1.19 4.55 16.14
N ARG A 284 -0.38 5.15 17.01
CA ARG A 284 0.26 6.43 16.76
C ARG A 284 1.52 6.30 15.90
N ARG A 285 1.80 7.34 15.13
CA ARG A 285 3.00 7.56 14.33
C ARG A 285 3.47 8.99 14.54
N MET A 286 4.77 9.20 14.42
CA MET A 286 5.42 10.50 14.43
C MET A 286 5.64 10.96 12.99
N ILE A 287 5.14 12.13 12.63
CA ILE A 287 5.32 12.69 11.27
C ILE A 287 5.94 14.08 11.42
N LEU A 288 6.88 14.45 10.56
CA LEU A 288 7.36 15.84 10.54
C LEU A 288 6.22 16.80 10.18
N SER A 289 6.19 17.97 10.79
CA SER A 289 5.22 19.01 10.44
C SER A 289 5.42 19.49 8.99
N ASP A 290 4.33 19.89 8.34
CA ASP A 290 4.35 20.45 6.98
C ASP A 290 5.35 21.61 6.86
N LYS A 291 5.46 22.44 7.91
CA LYS A 291 6.43 23.55 7.98
C LYS A 291 7.87 23.06 7.88
N VAL A 292 8.25 22.06 8.68
CA VAL A 292 9.61 21.50 8.67
C VAL A 292 9.91 20.85 7.32
N ILE A 293 8.94 20.10 6.76
CA ILE A 293 9.09 19.48 5.44
C ILE A 293 9.40 20.54 4.37
N LEU A 294 8.68 21.67 4.38
CA LEU A 294 8.85 22.76 3.42
C LEU A 294 10.16 23.54 3.64
N ASP A 295 10.45 23.95 4.87
CA ASP A 295 11.60 24.79 5.20
C ASP A 295 12.93 24.05 4.92
N ASP A 296 13.00 22.76 5.26
CA ASP A 296 14.21 21.95 5.10
C ASP A 296 14.29 21.19 3.77
N ARG A 297 13.25 21.32 2.93
CA ARG A 297 13.09 20.58 1.66
C ARG A 297 13.24 19.06 1.88
N LEU A 298 12.47 18.54 2.82
CA LEU A 298 12.40 17.12 3.13
C LEU A 298 11.25 16.45 2.37
N LEU A 299 11.21 15.13 2.45
CA LEU A 299 10.12 14.31 1.94
C LEU A 299 9.15 13.99 3.07
N ASN A 300 7.89 13.70 2.73
CA ASN A 300 6.94 13.27 3.75
C ASN A 300 7.41 11.93 4.34
N CYS A 301 7.55 11.86 5.66
CA CYS A 301 8.10 10.71 6.36
C CYS A 301 7.37 10.48 7.68
N ALA A 302 7.06 9.23 7.96
CA ALA A 302 6.50 8.83 9.23
C ALA A 302 7.36 7.77 9.92
N PHE A 303 7.46 7.91 11.24
CA PHE A 303 8.24 7.06 12.13
C PHE A 303 7.33 6.39 13.15
N TRP A 304 7.61 5.14 13.51
CA TRP A 304 6.92 4.47 14.60
C TRP A 304 7.79 3.39 15.25
N PRO A 305 7.64 3.15 16.56
CA PRO A 305 8.38 2.10 17.22
C PRO A 305 7.93 0.73 16.72
N VAL A 306 8.87 -0.19 16.57
CA VAL A 306 8.63 -1.61 16.32
C VAL A 306 9.41 -2.42 17.34
N VAL A 307 9.05 -3.69 17.54
CA VAL A 307 9.83 -4.54 18.44
C VAL A 307 11.29 -4.57 17.97
N PRO A 308 12.27 -4.42 18.87
CA PRO A 308 13.67 -4.55 18.48
C PRO A 308 13.91 -5.97 17.93
N PRO A 309 15.00 -6.19 17.17
CA PRO A 309 15.36 -7.53 16.71
C PRO A 309 15.30 -8.52 17.88
N VAL A 310 14.57 -9.63 17.71
CA VAL A 310 14.39 -10.61 18.81
C VAL A 310 15.72 -11.21 19.27
N SER A 311 16.75 -11.18 18.44
CA SER A 311 18.12 -11.56 18.77
C SER A 311 18.87 -10.57 19.67
N ASP A 312 18.37 -9.35 19.87
CA ASP A 312 19.02 -8.36 20.73
C ASP A 312 18.52 -8.46 22.17
N SER A 313 19.15 -9.31 22.97
CA SER A 313 18.82 -9.52 24.40
C SER A 313 18.76 -8.26 25.27
N ARG A 314 19.29 -7.11 24.84
CA ARG A 314 19.20 -5.83 25.58
C ARG A 314 17.76 -5.35 25.73
N HIS A 315 16.81 -5.91 24.98
CA HIS A 315 15.38 -5.65 25.15
C HIS A 315 14.84 -6.07 26.54
N GLY A 316 15.53 -6.93 27.29
CA GLY A 316 15.19 -7.26 28.69
C GLY A 316 13.80 -7.87 28.93
N SER A 317 13.22 -8.53 27.94
CA SER A 317 11.83 -9.01 27.95
C SER A 317 11.81 -10.53 27.91
N SER A 318 11.08 -11.16 28.84
CA SER A 318 10.89 -12.62 28.84
C SER A 318 10.24 -13.10 27.54
N ILE A 319 9.24 -12.39 27.03
CA ILE A 319 8.45 -12.81 25.86
C ILE A 319 9.30 -12.75 24.59
N LEU A 320 10.03 -11.66 24.35
CA LEU A 320 10.91 -11.56 23.18
C LEU A 320 12.05 -12.59 23.25
N SER A 321 12.57 -12.87 24.45
CA SER A 321 13.54 -13.95 24.65
C SER A 321 12.96 -15.35 24.41
N LEU A 322 11.70 -15.60 24.78
CA LEU A 322 11.00 -16.85 24.45
C LEU A 322 10.81 -16.99 22.94
N VAL A 323 10.45 -15.91 22.24
CA VAL A 323 10.34 -15.89 20.77
C VAL A 323 11.70 -16.18 20.13
N TYR A 324 12.77 -15.55 20.61
CA TYR A 324 14.14 -15.84 20.16
C TYR A 324 14.48 -17.32 20.33
N LEU A 325 14.26 -17.90 21.51
CA LEU A 325 14.55 -19.31 21.77
C LEU A 325 13.71 -20.23 20.86
N ALA A 326 12.43 -19.92 20.66
CA ALA A 326 11.55 -20.68 19.78
C ALA A 326 12.07 -20.67 18.32
N PHE A 327 12.60 -19.55 17.85
CA PHE A 327 13.19 -19.43 16.52
C PHE A 327 14.61 -20.03 16.43
N ALA A 328 15.38 -20.02 17.52
CA ALA A 328 16.72 -20.58 17.57
C ALA A 328 16.71 -22.12 17.55
N VAL A 329 15.66 -22.76 18.06
CA VAL A 329 15.51 -24.22 18.01
C VAL A 329 15.04 -24.64 16.61
N GLY A 330 15.96 -25.17 15.79
CA GLY A 330 15.75 -25.44 14.36
C GLY A 330 14.42 -26.12 13.97
N PRO A 331 14.02 -27.25 14.59
CA PRO A 331 12.73 -27.88 14.27
C PRO A 331 11.50 -27.03 14.62
N ILE A 332 11.52 -26.33 15.76
CA ILE A 332 10.42 -25.49 16.23
C ILE A 332 10.35 -24.22 15.37
N GLY A 333 11.48 -23.55 15.15
CA GLY A 333 11.54 -22.34 14.34
C GLY A 333 11.08 -22.58 12.89
N ARG A 334 11.48 -23.69 12.27
CA ARG A 334 11.03 -24.08 10.92
C ARG A 334 9.53 -24.38 10.84
N ALA A 335 8.90 -24.79 11.94
CA ALA A 335 7.46 -25.00 12.00
C ALA A 335 6.68 -23.68 12.20
N LEU A 336 7.31 -22.66 12.78
CA LEU A 336 6.66 -21.37 13.09
C LEU A 336 6.79 -20.34 11.96
N VAL A 337 7.93 -20.27 11.28
CA VAL A 337 8.21 -19.28 10.24
C VAL A 337 9.08 -19.89 9.12
N ALA A 338 9.00 -19.33 7.91
CA ALA A 338 9.85 -19.74 6.80
C ALA A 338 11.35 -19.55 7.16
N GLU A 339 12.22 -20.45 6.68
CA GLU A 339 13.63 -20.48 7.10
C GLU A 339 14.38 -19.15 6.83
N ALA A 340 14.09 -18.49 5.71
CA ALA A 340 14.64 -17.17 5.40
C ALA A 340 14.24 -16.09 6.43
N ILE A 341 13.00 -16.13 6.92
CA ILE A 341 12.50 -15.25 7.98
C ILE A 341 13.20 -15.61 9.30
N ARG A 342 13.34 -16.92 9.60
CA ARG A 342 14.00 -17.40 10.82
C ARG A 342 15.46 -16.92 10.91
N ILE A 343 16.24 -17.09 9.85
CA ILE A 343 17.66 -16.68 9.79
C ILE A 343 17.81 -15.17 9.97
N ARG A 344 16.89 -14.37 9.40
CA ARG A 344 16.88 -12.90 9.59
C ARG A 344 16.67 -12.49 11.05
N HIS A 345 15.85 -13.23 11.80
CA HIS A 345 15.53 -12.93 13.20
C HIS A 345 16.52 -13.56 14.20
N VAL A 346 17.23 -14.62 13.81
CA VAL A 346 18.20 -15.33 14.65
C VAL A 346 19.48 -15.58 13.83
N PRO A 347 20.31 -14.53 13.64
CA PRO A 347 21.57 -14.67 12.93
C PRO A 347 22.56 -15.55 13.72
N PRO A 348 23.56 -16.16 13.05
CA PRO A 348 24.59 -16.93 13.73
C PRO A 348 25.39 -16.09 14.75
N GLY A 349 25.82 -16.70 15.85
CA GLY A 349 26.69 -16.04 16.83
C GLY A 349 25.98 -15.24 17.93
N VAL A 350 24.65 -15.24 17.97
CA VAL A 350 23.89 -14.59 19.04
C VAL A 350 24.00 -15.38 20.35
N ALA A 351 24.38 -14.71 21.44
CA ALA A 351 24.54 -15.34 22.74
C ALA A 351 23.18 -15.67 23.39
N THR A 352 22.95 -16.95 23.71
CA THR A 352 21.68 -17.42 24.29
C THR A 352 21.54 -17.14 25.79
N LEU A 353 22.65 -17.11 26.55
CA LEU A 353 22.62 -16.92 28.01
C LEU A 353 21.92 -15.62 28.46
N PRO A 354 22.16 -14.45 27.83
CA PRO A 354 21.39 -13.23 28.11
C PRO A 354 19.87 -13.40 27.93
N HIS A 355 19.42 -14.17 26.93
CA HIS A 355 17.98 -14.40 26.74
C HIS A 355 17.39 -15.28 27.85
N ILE A 356 18.12 -16.30 28.31
CA ILE A 356 17.70 -17.13 29.46
C ILE A 356 17.58 -16.28 30.73
N ARG A 357 18.54 -15.36 30.95
CA ARG A 357 18.47 -14.41 32.07
C ARG A 357 17.20 -13.57 32.02
N ASN A 358 16.86 -12.99 30.87
CA ASN A 358 15.64 -12.20 30.71
C ASN A 358 14.38 -13.02 31.06
N ILE A 359 14.32 -14.28 30.66
CA ILE A 359 13.20 -15.18 30.98
C ILE A 359 13.11 -15.39 32.48
N LEU A 360 14.20 -15.79 33.13
CA LEU A 360 14.21 -16.06 34.57
C LEU A 360 13.82 -14.84 35.40
N LEU A 361 14.19 -13.63 34.95
CA LEU A 361 13.88 -12.37 35.65
C LEU A 361 12.45 -11.86 35.41
N ASP A 362 11.77 -12.29 34.34
CA ASP A 362 10.50 -11.69 33.87
C ASP A 362 9.39 -12.73 33.56
N ILE A 363 9.54 -13.99 34.00
CA ILE A 363 8.53 -15.06 33.82
C ILE A 363 7.11 -14.66 34.29
N PRO A 364 6.91 -14.03 35.47
CA PRO A 364 5.56 -13.70 35.93
C PRO A 364 4.81 -12.79 34.95
N HIS A 365 5.52 -11.85 34.32
CA HIS A 365 4.95 -10.97 33.31
C HIS A 365 4.54 -11.74 32.04
N ALA A 366 5.37 -12.65 31.53
CA ALA A 366 5.00 -13.50 30.40
C ALA A 366 3.75 -14.33 30.68
N LEU A 367 3.66 -14.96 31.86
CA LEU A 367 2.50 -15.76 32.25
C LEU A 367 1.21 -14.93 32.36
N ALA A 368 1.31 -13.68 32.80
CA ALA A 368 0.18 -12.76 32.86
C ALA A 368 -0.23 -12.22 31.47
N TYR A 369 0.74 -11.94 30.58
CA TYR A 369 0.49 -11.29 29.30
C TYR A 369 -0.04 -12.22 28.21
N LEU A 370 0.57 -13.42 28.07
CA LEU A 370 0.32 -14.31 26.93
C LEU A 370 -1.16 -14.69 26.76
N PRO A 371 -1.92 -15.08 27.80
CA PRO A 371 -3.33 -15.44 27.65
C PRO A 371 -4.17 -14.31 27.03
N GLY A 372 -3.99 -13.08 27.53
CA GLY A 372 -4.69 -11.91 27.01
C GLY A 372 -4.26 -11.52 25.60
N PHE A 373 -2.99 -11.72 25.25
CA PHE A 373 -2.49 -11.55 23.89
C PHE A 373 -3.13 -12.56 22.92
N PHE A 374 -3.11 -13.86 23.23
CA PHE A 374 -3.69 -14.89 22.37
C PHE A 374 -5.19 -14.69 22.18
N ASN A 375 -5.92 -14.33 23.24
CA ASN A 375 -7.33 -13.97 23.14
C ASN A 375 -7.56 -12.83 22.15
N ARG A 376 -6.87 -11.69 22.34
CA ARG A 376 -6.99 -10.53 21.45
C ARG A 376 -6.54 -10.81 20.02
N ARG A 377 -5.53 -11.66 19.81
CA ARG A 377 -4.94 -11.92 18.49
C ARG A 377 -5.76 -12.88 17.64
N TYR A 378 -6.40 -13.88 18.25
CA TYR A 378 -7.03 -15.00 17.52
C TYR A 378 -8.53 -15.14 17.75
N PHE A 379 -9.03 -14.78 18.95
CA PHE A 379 -10.41 -15.10 19.36
C PHE A 379 -11.32 -13.88 19.48
N ALA A 380 -10.78 -12.69 19.77
CA ALA A 380 -11.54 -11.46 19.82
C ALA A 380 -12.20 -11.15 18.47
N GLU A 381 -13.38 -10.54 18.51
CA GLU A 381 -14.10 -10.07 17.32
C GLU A 381 -13.25 -9.05 16.54
N MET A 382 -12.76 -8.03 17.25
CA MET A 382 -11.75 -7.12 16.75
C MET A 382 -10.36 -7.65 17.14
N ARG A 383 -9.65 -8.20 16.15
CA ARG A 383 -8.37 -8.87 16.38
C ARG A 383 -7.21 -7.88 16.42
N LEU A 384 -6.29 -8.11 17.36
CA LEU A 384 -5.05 -7.35 17.46
C LEU A 384 -4.26 -7.46 16.13
N PRO A 385 -3.95 -6.34 15.44
CA PRO A 385 -3.42 -6.40 14.08
C PRO A 385 -1.99 -6.94 13.97
N GLY A 386 -1.18 -6.70 15.00
CA GLY A 386 0.25 -6.99 14.96
C GLY A 386 0.83 -7.39 16.31
N PHE A 387 2.12 -7.70 16.28
CA PHE A 387 2.89 -8.03 17.47
C PHE A 387 3.72 -6.81 17.88
N PHE A 388 3.30 -6.16 18.96
CA PHE A 388 4.08 -5.12 19.63
C PHE A 388 4.12 -5.45 21.12
N ILE A 389 5.31 -5.38 21.72
CA ILE A 389 5.52 -5.70 23.14
C ILE A 389 6.30 -4.57 23.75
N ARG A 390 5.69 -3.92 24.76
CA ARG A 390 6.40 -2.96 25.60
C ARG A 390 7.43 -3.66 26.47
N ASN A 391 8.56 -3.01 26.70
CA ASN A 391 9.66 -3.57 27.47
C ASN A 391 10.20 -2.60 28.53
N PRO A 392 10.82 -3.10 29.62
CA PRO A 392 11.30 -2.25 30.71
C PRO A 392 12.32 -1.19 30.27
N GLY A 393 13.10 -1.47 29.22
CA GLY A 393 14.06 -0.52 28.65
C GLY A 393 13.42 0.58 27.80
N ARG A 394 12.11 0.49 27.49
CA ARG A 394 11.36 1.37 26.60
C ARG A 394 12.10 1.65 25.28
N ARG A 395 12.84 0.64 24.82
CA ARG A 395 13.67 0.70 23.63
C ARG A 395 13.04 -0.14 22.52
N TYR A 396 12.91 0.45 21.35
CA TYR A 396 12.24 -0.12 20.20
C TYR A 396 13.06 0.13 18.95
N GLY A 397 12.98 -0.77 17.96
CA GLY A 397 13.41 -0.39 16.62
C GLY A 397 12.58 0.80 16.15
N LEU A 398 13.17 1.72 15.40
CA LEU A 398 12.43 2.84 14.80
C LEU A 398 12.25 2.55 13.31
N SER A 399 11.04 2.15 12.95
CA SER A 399 10.68 1.95 11.55
C SER A 399 10.27 3.27 10.93
N TYR A 400 10.67 3.47 9.67
CA TYR A 400 10.27 4.62 8.87
C TYR A 400 9.54 4.18 7.59
N HIS A 401 8.70 5.07 7.08
CA HIS A 401 8.10 4.99 5.76
C HIS A 401 8.15 6.38 5.16
N GLN A 402 8.98 6.56 4.15
CA GLN A 402 9.18 7.83 3.48
C GLN A 402 8.64 7.77 2.05
N GLU A 403 8.06 8.89 1.64
CA GLU A 403 7.87 9.23 0.25
C GLU A 403 9.18 9.09 -0.57
N GLN A 404 9.03 9.01 -1.88
CA GLN A 404 10.13 9.01 -2.83
C GLN A 404 9.99 10.20 -3.78
N PHE A 405 11.11 10.83 -4.15
CA PHE A 405 11.14 11.79 -5.25
C PHE A 405 10.68 11.11 -6.56
N PRO A 406 9.72 11.67 -7.31
CA PRO A 406 9.38 11.21 -8.65
C PRO A 406 10.60 11.38 -9.58
N ASP A 407 11.03 10.28 -10.19
CA ASP A 407 12.15 10.25 -11.13
C ASP A 407 11.66 9.71 -12.50
N PRO A 408 11.73 10.48 -13.60
CA PRO A 408 11.32 10.00 -14.92
C PRO A 408 12.11 8.78 -15.43
N ALA A 409 13.31 8.53 -14.90
CA ALA A 409 14.13 7.36 -15.21
C ALA A 409 13.73 6.12 -14.39
N SER A 410 13.06 6.30 -13.24
CA SER A 410 12.39 5.21 -12.53
C SER A 410 11.12 4.84 -13.30
N ARG A 411 11.09 3.68 -13.96
CA ARG A 411 10.06 3.39 -14.96
C ARG A 411 9.74 1.90 -15.11
N VAL A 412 8.62 1.65 -15.79
CA VAL A 412 8.20 0.36 -16.29
C VAL A 412 7.90 0.43 -17.78
N GLN A 413 8.20 -0.64 -18.51
CA GLN A 413 8.02 -0.73 -19.95
C GLN A 413 7.56 -2.13 -20.34
N LEU A 414 6.95 -2.28 -21.51
CA LEU A 414 6.76 -3.61 -22.09
C LEU A 414 8.09 -4.14 -22.62
N ASN A 415 8.30 -5.45 -22.51
CA ASN A 415 9.43 -6.15 -23.11
C ASN A 415 8.98 -7.12 -24.22
N GLY A 416 9.94 -7.87 -24.78
CA GLY A 416 9.70 -8.79 -25.89
C GLY A 416 9.02 -10.11 -25.49
N GLU A 417 8.93 -10.41 -24.19
CA GLU A 417 8.30 -11.63 -23.69
C GLU A 417 6.81 -11.41 -23.48
N ALA A 418 6.00 -12.41 -23.80
CA ALA A 418 4.55 -12.37 -23.59
C ALA A 418 4.11 -13.38 -22.53
N ASP A 419 2.96 -13.13 -21.91
CA ASP A 419 2.26 -14.15 -21.14
C ASP A 419 1.56 -15.18 -22.05
N MET A 420 0.90 -16.18 -21.45
CA MET A 420 0.24 -17.26 -22.20
C MET A 420 -0.91 -16.79 -23.10
N PHE A 421 -1.40 -15.55 -22.93
CA PHE A 421 -2.43 -14.96 -23.78
C PHE A 421 -1.87 -14.01 -24.85
N GLY A 422 -0.55 -13.82 -24.89
CA GLY A 422 0.13 -12.96 -25.86
C GLY A 422 0.26 -11.51 -25.43
N LEU A 423 -0.11 -11.17 -24.19
CA LEU A 423 0.06 -9.80 -23.67
C LEU A 423 1.53 -9.64 -23.20
N PRO A 424 2.25 -8.59 -23.65
CA PRO A 424 3.66 -8.42 -23.28
C PRO A 424 3.85 -8.24 -21.77
N ARG A 425 4.98 -8.70 -21.26
CA ARG A 425 5.38 -8.59 -19.85
C ARG A 425 6.05 -7.25 -19.60
N LEU A 426 6.11 -6.88 -18.32
CA LEU A 426 6.82 -5.67 -17.90
C LEU A 426 8.31 -5.96 -17.72
N THR A 427 9.13 -4.97 -18.06
CA THR A 427 10.43 -4.71 -17.45
C THR A 427 10.25 -3.59 -16.43
N ILE A 428 10.72 -3.82 -15.20
CA ILE A 428 10.60 -2.93 -14.05
C ILE A 428 11.99 -2.42 -13.66
N ASP A 429 12.16 -1.10 -13.71
CA ASP A 429 13.37 -0.39 -13.30
C ASP A 429 12.98 0.66 -12.25
N LEU A 430 12.69 0.20 -11.04
CA LEU A 430 12.42 1.06 -9.87
C LEU A 430 13.75 1.56 -9.32
N LYS A 431 13.91 2.88 -9.19
CA LYS A 431 15.18 3.49 -8.75
C LYS A 431 15.03 4.23 -7.43
N PHE A 432 15.88 3.88 -6.47
CA PHE A 432 16.11 4.70 -5.27
C PHE A 432 17.47 5.38 -5.39
N ASN A 433 17.50 6.68 -5.14
CA ASN A 433 18.72 7.48 -5.26
C ASN A 433 19.19 8.03 -3.92
N ARG A 434 20.46 8.43 -3.85
CA ARG A 434 21.11 8.96 -2.65
C ARG A 434 20.38 10.17 -2.06
N THR A 435 19.80 11.03 -2.88
CA THR A 435 19.02 12.19 -2.43
C THR A 435 17.83 11.79 -1.56
N ASN A 436 17.14 10.69 -1.87
CA ASN A 436 16.06 10.16 -1.02
C ASN A 436 16.60 9.72 0.35
N ALA A 437 17.76 9.07 0.37
CA ALA A 437 18.40 8.57 1.58
C ALA A 437 18.91 9.72 2.47
N ASP A 438 19.56 10.71 1.88
CA ASP A 438 20.04 11.89 2.62
C ASP A 438 18.86 12.69 3.21
N ALA A 439 17.73 12.81 2.48
CA ALA A 439 16.51 13.41 3.03
C ALA A 439 15.96 12.63 4.23
N LEU A 440 16.04 11.30 4.22
CA LEU A 440 15.61 10.48 5.35
C LEU A 440 16.52 10.62 6.58
N VAL A 441 17.83 10.71 6.36
CA VAL A 441 18.79 10.94 7.45
C VAL A 441 18.50 12.27 8.13
N ARG A 442 18.31 13.36 7.36
CA ARG A 442 17.92 14.67 7.90
C ARG A 442 16.57 14.62 8.62
N SER A 443 15.63 13.79 8.15
CA SER A 443 14.35 13.60 8.83
C SER A 443 14.50 12.92 10.21
N HIS A 444 15.45 11.99 10.34
CA HIS A 444 15.81 11.41 11.65
C HIS A 444 16.48 12.45 12.56
N GLU A 445 17.34 13.31 12.02
CA GLU A 445 17.98 14.40 12.79
C GLU A 445 16.92 15.34 13.39
N ARG A 446 15.92 15.75 12.59
CA ARG A 446 14.79 16.57 13.08
C ARG A 446 13.96 15.85 14.15
N LEU A 447 13.73 14.55 13.98
CA LEU A 447 13.05 13.74 14.99
C LEU A 447 13.86 13.65 16.29
N GLU A 448 15.18 13.44 16.20
CA GLU A 448 16.08 13.35 17.35
C GLU A 448 16.15 14.67 18.12
N GLU A 449 16.33 15.79 17.42
CA GLU A 449 16.31 17.14 17.98
C GLU A 449 15.02 17.38 18.77
N TRP A 450 13.87 17.06 18.16
CA TRP A 450 12.57 17.21 18.80
C TRP A 450 12.41 16.31 20.03
N LEU A 451 12.78 15.03 19.94
CA LEU A 451 12.68 14.08 21.06
C LEU A 451 13.50 14.53 22.27
N VAL A 452 14.72 15.04 22.04
CA VAL A 452 15.62 15.50 23.10
C VAL A 452 15.12 16.81 23.72
N GLN A 453 14.74 17.80 22.90
CA GLN A 453 14.27 19.10 23.37
C GLN A 453 12.96 18.99 24.16
N SER A 454 12.04 18.14 23.69
CA SER A 454 10.76 17.85 24.36
C SER A 454 10.91 16.88 25.56
N ARG A 455 12.11 16.35 25.79
CA ARG A 455 12.42 15.34 26.82
C ARG A 455 11.59 14.05 26.69
N LEU A 456 11.10 13.75 25.49
CA LEU A 456 10.26 12.56 25.22
C LEU A 456 11.08 11.30 24.94
N GLY A 457 12.33 11.45 24.52
CA GLY A 457 13.20 10.31 24.28
C GLY A 457 14.52 10.68 23.62
N ALA A 458 15.17 9.67 23.05
CA ALA A 458 16.36 9.84 22.22
C ALA A 458 16.45 8.73 21.17
N LEU A 459 17.24 8.96 20.11
CA LEU A 459 17.56 7.95 19.11
C LEU A 459 18.90 7.26 19.43
N ARG A 460 19.04 6.02 18.96
CA ARG A 460 20.29 5.26 18.97
C ARG A 460 20.49 4.66 17.59
N TYR A 461 21.30 5.31 16.77
CA TYR A 461 21.60 4.82 15.42
C TYR A 461 22.30 3.47 15.46
N ARG A 462 21.96 2.61 14.49
CA ARG A 462 22.52 1.27 14.32
C ARG A 462 23.82 1.27 13.51
N PHE A 463 24.12 2.39 12.86
CA PHE A 463 25.28 2.59 11.99
C PHE A 463 25.97 3.92 12.34
N PRO A 464 27.27 4.08 12.03
CA PRO A 464 27.96 5.37 12.06
C PRO A 464 27.22 6.42 11.20
N LYS A 465 27.32 7.70 11.56
CA LYS A 465 26.54 8.77 10.92
C LYS A 465 26.83 8.87 9.42
N GLU A 466 28.09 8.72 9.06
CA GLU A 466 28.62 8.73 7.69
C GLU A 466 28.08 7.58 6.81
N GLU A 467 27.63 6.48 7.42
CA GLU A 467 27.14 5.28 6.72
C GLU A 467 25.60 5.22 6.65
N LEU A 468 24.88 6.13 7.33
CA LEU A 468 23.41 6.03 7.46
C LEU A 468 22.69 6.04 6.11
N ALA A 469 23.11 6.90 5.19
CA ALA A 469 22.46 6.99 3.88
C ALA A 469 22.67 5.72 3.04
N ASP A 470 23.84 5.08 3.14
CA ASP A 470 24.12 3.82 2.45
C ASP A 470 23.32 2.67 3.09
N ALA A 471 23.17 2.68 4.42
CA ALA A 471 22.31 1.75 5.14
C ALA A 471 20.82 1.90 4.78
N VAL A 472 20.37 3.12 4.48
CA VAL A 472 19.02 3.39 3.96
C VAL A 472 18.86 2.80 2.55
N LEU A 473 19.79 3.08 1.65
CA LEU A 473 19.73 2.57 0.26
C LEU A 473 19.75 1.05 0.21
N ALA A 474 20.55 0.40 1.06
CA ALA A 474 20.59 -1.07 1.17
C ALA A 474 19.27 -1.70 1.61
N GLN A 475 18.34 -0.91 2.19
CA GLN A 475 17.02 -1.36 2.64
C GLN A 475 15.88 -0.94 1.69
N ALA A 476 16.17 -0.13 0.67
CA ALA A 476 15.16 0.44 -0.22
C ALA A 476 14.76 -0.55 -1.32
N SER A 477 13.96 -1.56 -0.96
CA SER A 477 13.54 -2.65 -1.86
C SER A 477 12.01 -2.73 -2.08
N HIS A 478 11.26 -1.70 -1.71
CA HIS A 478 9.80 -1.78 -1.54
C HIS A 478 9.02 -1.66 -2.85
N GLY A 479 8.67 -2.80 -3.45
CA GLY A 479 7.89 -2.93 -4.69
C GLY A 479 6.39 -3.18 -4.50
N THR A 480 5.92 -3.32 -3.25
CA THR A 480 4.50 -3.64 -2.95
C THR A 480 3.57 -2.43 -2.99
N HIS A 481 4.08 -1.20 -2.86
CA HIS A 481 3.32 0.03 -3.08
C HIS A 481 3.69 0.61 -4.44
N GLN A 482 2.80 0.47 -5.43
CA GLN A 482 3.14 0.73 -6.83
C GLN A 482 2.52 2.04 -7.33
N ILE A 483 3.27 3.14 -7.35
CA ILE A 483 2.72 4.50 -7.46
C ILE A 483 3.31 5.27 -8.66
N GLY A 484 2.52 6.15 -9.29
CA GLY A 484 3.00 7.19 -10.21
C GLY A 484 3.07 6.84 -11.70
N THR A 485 3.02 5.55 -12.06
CA THR A 485 3.26 5.08 -13.44
C THR A 485 2.18 5.47 -14.46
N ALA A 486 1.02 5.96 -14.02
CA ALA A 486 -0.05 6.49 -14.85
C ALA A 486 -0.66 7.74 -14.22
N ARG A 487 0.19 8.60 -13.64
CA ARG A 487 -0.22 9.73 -12.79
C ARG A 487 -1.28 10.63 -13.42
N MET A 488 -2.13 11.18 -12.56
CA MET A 488 -3.05 12.25 -12.90
C MET A 488 -2.34 13.60 -13.02
N GLY A 489 -2.97 14.55 -13.69
CA GLY A 489 -2.46 15.92 -13.82
C GLY A 489 -3.42 16.82 -14.57
N LEU A 490 -2.92 17.97 -15.01
CA LEU A 490 -3.72 19.02 -15.63
C LEU A 490 -3.80 18.91 -17.16
N ASP A 491 -2.87 18.18 -17.78
CA ASP A 491 -2.79 18.03 -19.24
C ASP A 491 -2.21 16.69 -19.70
N ARG A 492 -2.47 16.36 -20.97
CA ARG A 492 -2.02 15.13 -21.64
C ARG A 492 -0.51 15.02 -21.83
N ARG A 493 0.25 16.10 -21.68
CA ARG A 493 1.71 16.09 -21.89
C ARG A 493 2.43 15.62 -20.64
N THR A 494 1.88 15.94 -19.48
CA THR A 494 2.51 15.70 -18.19
C THR A 494 1.86 14.55 -17.41
N ALA A 495 0.64 14.15 -17.77
CA ALA A 495 -0.12 13.10 -17.10
C ALA A 495 -0.90 12.19 -18.06
N VAL A 496 -1.36 11.04 -17.54
CA VAL A 496 -2.13 10.03 -18.28
C VAL A 496 -3.63 10.23 -18.09
N VAL A 497 -4.05 10.65 -16.88
CA VAL A 497 -5.45 10.89 -16.53
C VAL A 497 -5.68 12.30 -15.99
N ASP A 498 -6.91 12.79 -16.10
CA ASP A 498 -7.34 14.05 -15.49
C ASP A 498 -7.71 13.88 -14.00
N GLY A 499 -8.21 14.95 -13.38
CA GLY A 499 -8.64 14.94 -11.97
C GLY A 499 -9.83 14.04 -11.68
N ASP A 500 -10.61 13.65 -12.69
CA ASP A 500 -11.71 12.68 -12.57
C ASP A 500 -11.29 11.27 -12.95
N LEU A 501 -9.97 11.04 -13.06
CA LEU A 501 -9.35 9.75 -13.38
C LEU A 501 -9.65 9.24 -14.79
N ARG A 502 -10.18 10.10 -15.68
CA ARG A 502 -10.40 9.78 -17.09
C ARG A 502 -9.10 9.96 -17.86
N THR A 503 -8.79 9.05 -18.78
CA THR A 503 -7.62 9.25 -19.65
C THR A 503 -7.85 10.44 -20.59
N PHE A 504 -6.80 11.21 -20.88
CA PHE A 504 -6.94 12.36 -21.78
C PHE A 504 -7.27 11.96 -23.23
N ASP A 505 -6.89 10.76 -23.64
CA ASP A 505 -7.02 10.28 -25.02
C ASP A 505 -8.29 9.46 -25.27
N SER A 506 -9.14 9.24 -24.27
CA SER A 506 -10.39 8.47 -24.44
C SER A 506 -11.50 9.02 -23.57
N SER A 507 -12.68 9.23 -24.17
CA SER A 507 -13.83 9.82 -23.49
C SER A 507 -14.50 8.87 -22.47
N ASN A 508 -14.21 7.57 -22.55
CA ASN A 508 -14.88 6.54 -21.74
C ASN A 508 -13.92 5.53 -21.06
N LEU A 509 -12.62 5.84 -21.00
CA LEU A 509 -11.63 5.04 -20.27
C LEU A 509 -11.18 5.78 -19.01
N TYR A 510 -11.29 5.10 -17.87
CA TYR A 510 -10.86 5.62 -16.57
C TYR A 510 -9.86 4.66 -15.92
N VAL A 511 -9.03 5.17 -15.02
CA VAL A 511 -8.04 4.38 -14.28
C VAL A 511 -8.15 4.69 -12.80
N VAL A 512 -8.48 3.70 -11.97
CA VAL A 512 -8.47 3.83 -10.51
C VAL A 512 -7.43 2.90 -9.90
N SER A 513 -6.29 3.48 -9.55
CA SER A 513 -5.11 2.73 -9.11
C SER A 513 -4.17 3.66 -8.36
N SER A 514 -3.26 3.11 -7.56
CA SER A 514 -2.14 3.88 -7.01
C SER A 514 -1.21 4.45 -8.10
N ALA A 515 -1.22 3.86 -9.31
CA ALA A 515 -0.51 4.38 -10.48
C ALA A 515 -0.91 5.82 -10.83
N VAL A 516 -2.14 6.25 -10.51
CA VAL A 516 -2.61 7.59 -10.83
C VAL A 516 -2.14 8.67 -9.84
N MET A 517 -1.52 8.30 -8.73
CA MET A 517 -1.09 9.26 -7.72
C MET A 517 0.20 9.98 -8.17
N PRO A 518 0.23 11.33 -8.28
CA PRO A 518 1.41 12.10 -8.68
C PRO A 518 2.57 12.04 -7.68
N THR A 519 2.27 11.77 -6.43
CA THR A 519 3.22 11.59 -5.32
C THR A 519 2.89 10.31 -4.56
N SER A 520 3.89 9.67 -3.96
CA SER A 520 3.62 8.50 -3.11
C SER A 520 3.08 8.89 -1.73
N GLY A 521 3.51 10.05 -1.20
CA GLY A 521 3.29 10.41 0.19
C GLY A 521 3.95 9.43 1.17
N GLN A 522 3.72 9.60 2.47
CA GLN A 522 4.14 8.59 3.46
C GLN A 522 3.05 7.54 3.72
N ALA A 523 1.82 7.79 3.31
CA ALA A 523 0.71 6.90 3.63
C ALA A 523 0.68 5.66 2.72
N ASN A 524 0.30 4.51 3.26
CA ASN A 524 -0.04 3.35 2.42
C ASN A 524 -1.16 3.73 1.42
N PRO A 525 -1.05 3.40 0.12
CA PRO A 525 -1.93 3.98 -0.90
C PRO A 525 -3.35 3.39 -0.90
N THR A 526 -3.56 2.20 -0.32
CA THR A 526 -4.84 1.45 -0.46
C THR A 526 -6.06 2.27 -0.05
N LEU A 527 -6.05 2.91 1.12
CA LEU A 527 -7.22 3.66 1.59
C LEU A 527 -7.52 4.86 0.68
N SER A 528 -6.48 5.55 0.20
CA SER A 528 -6.62 6.67 -0.73
C SER A 528 -7.14 6.23 -2.10
N VAL A 529 -6.70 5.07 -2.60
CA VAL A 529 -7.24 4.53 -3.85
C VAL A 529 -8.70 4.09 -3.69
N VAL A 530 -9.09 3.57 -2.52
CA VAL A 530 -10.50 3.29 -2.20
C VAL A 530 -11.33 4.58 -2.15
N ALA A 531 -10.81 5.66 -1.58
CA ALA A 531 -11.46 6.97 -1.60
C ALA A 531 -11.60 7.53 -3.04
N LEU A 532 -10.56 7.39 -3.86
CA LEU A 532 -10.61 7.74 -5.29
C LEU A 532 -11.64 6.91 -6.06
N ALA A 533 -11.81 5.61 -5.73
CA ALA A 533 -12.84 4.76 -6.30
C ALA A 533 -14.25 5.23 -5.95
N ALA A 534 -14.50 5.59 -4.69
CA ALA A 534 -15.79 6.15 -4.28
C ALA A 534 -16.08 7.50 -4.96
N ARG A 535 -15.06 8.36 -5.10
CA ARG A 535 -15.16 9.63 -5.84
C ARG A 535 -15.51 9.42 -7.30
N LEU A 536 -14.83 8.48 -7.96
CA LEU A 536 -15.10 8.13 -9.34
C LEU A 536 -16.52 7.57 -9.51
N ALA A 537 -17.02 6.74 -8.59
CA ALA A 537 -18.39 6.23 -8.63
C ALA A 537 -19.43 7.37 -8.65
N GLN A 538 -19.25 8.38 -7.79
CA GLN A 538 -20.13 9.55 -7.75
C GLN A 538 -20.03 10.39 -9.02
N HIS A 539 -18.82 10.61 -9.55
CA HIS A 539 -18.64 11.29 -10.83
C HIS A 539 -19.39 10.57 -11.95
N LEU A 540 -19.19 9.25 -12.11
CA LEU A 540 -19.84 8.42 -13.13
C LEU A 540 -21.37 8.40 -12.99
N ALA A 541 -21.89 8.52 -11.77
CA ALA A 541 -23.33 8.64 -11.54
C ALA A 541 -23.89 10.01 -11.96
N SER A 542 -23.07 11.07 -11.95
CA SER A 542 -23.49 12.44 -12.28
C SER A 542 -23.42 12.79 -13.77
N VAL A 543 -22.57 12.11 -14.55
CA VAL A 543 -22.30 12.44 -15.96
C VAL A 543 -23.05 11.57 -16.98
N GLY A 544 -23.90 10.63 -16.51
CA GLY A 544 -24.53 9.62 -17.36
C GLY A 544 -26.00 9.38 -17.09
#